data_AF-A0A377PXI3-F1
#
_entry.id   AF-A0A377PXI3-F1
#
_cell.length_a   1.000
_cell.length_b   1.000
_cell.length_c   1.000
_cell.angle_alpha   90.00
_cell.angle_beta   90.00
_cell.angle_gamma   90.00
#
_symmetry.space_group_name_H-M   'P 1'
#
loop_
_entity.id
_entity.type
_entity.pdbx_description
1 polymer ?
#
loop_
_entity_poly.entity_id
_entity_poly.type
_entity_poly.pdbx_seq_one_letter_code
_entity_poly.pdbx_strand_id
1 'polypeptide(L)'
;MKYIVIIGICALQYMFAINETDDFIELREKFFKESFAQQYDLAKIQKDSKTKLEFIDFCAYPPDRSLVFGALDNGRFKGEKIKDLPFECNQNSGAKKFFIKNSDIQLAYNIFRLTIPLASFLQEKMPTGNKKIALQNGSISYIWQKSHKGITRLWVIYDSTTEMRTIIFTQNGTTTESILQYLTR
;
A
#
# COMPACT_ATOMS: atom_id res chain seq x y z
N MET A 1 15.93 28.78 32.65
CA MET A 1 15.24 28.64 31.34
C MET A 1 15.96 27.60 30.49
N LYS A 2 15.57 26.31 30.56
CA LYS A 2 16.22 25.24 29.76
C LYS A 2 15.25 24.24 29.10
N TYR A 3 13.93 24.47 29.21
CA TYR A 3 12.92 23.49 28.77
C TYR A 3 12.09 23.89 27.55
N ILE A 4 12.29 25.10 27.01
CA ILE A 4 11.44 25.63 25.92
C ILE A 4 11.98 25.26 24.51
N VAL A 5 13.27 24.91 24.39
CA VAL A 5 13.89 24.64 23.07
C VAL A 5 13.64 23.21 22.56
N ILE A 6 13.37 22.24 23.45
CA ILE A 6 13.22 20.83 23.05
C ILE A 6 11.82 20.54 22.46
N ILE A 7 10.78 21.24 22.92
CA ILE A 7 9.40 21.04 22.45
C ILE A 7 9.20 21.62 21.04
N GLY A 8 9.85 22.75 20.72
CA GLY A 8 9.78 23.37 19.39
C GLY A 8 10.41 22.53 18.29
N ILE A 9 11.49 21.80 18.58
CA ILE A 9 12.19 20.95 17.61
C ILE A 9 11.40 19.67 17.33
N CYS A 10 10.81 19.04 18.35
CA CYS A 10 9.92 17.89 18.16
C CYS A 10 8.67 18.25 17.34
N ALA A 11 8.04 19.40 17.61
CA ALA A 11 6.85 19.83 16.88
C ALA A 11 7.15 20.19 15.41
N LEU A 12 8.29 20.84 15.13
CA LEU A 12 8.72 21.11 13.75
C LEU A 12 9.03 19.81 13.01
N GLN A 13 9.76 18.87 13.62
CA GLN A 13 10.05 17.58 12.99
C GLN A 13 8.77 16.77 12.70
N TYR A 14 7.77 16.87 13.57
CA TYR A 14 6.47 16.22 13.38
C TYR A 14 5.69 16.83 12.22
N MET A 15 5.65 18.18 12.11
CA MET A 15 4.98 18.89 11.02
C MET A 15 5.67 18.68 9.66
N PHE A 16 7.00 18.71 9.60
CA PHE A 16 7.74 18.43 8.36
C PHE A 16 7.58 16.98 7.90
N ALA A 17 7.56 16.02 8.83
CA ALA A 17 7.36 14.61 8.50
C ALA A 17 5.93 14.30 7.99
N ILE A 18 4.93 15.06 8.43
CA ILE A 18 3.55 14.96 7.92
C ILE A 18 3.50 15.45 6.46
N ASN A 19 4.09 16.61 6.16
CA ASN A 19 4.07 17.19 4.81
C ASN A 19 4.77 16.31 3.76
N GLU A 20 5.96 15.75 4.04
CA GLU A 20 6.63 14.82 3.10
C GLU A 20 5.81 13.56 2.80
N THR A 21 4.99 13.14 3.76
CA THR A 21 4.20 11.91 3.66
C THR A 21 2.91 12.15 2.87
N ASP A 22 2.31 13.34 2.98
CA ASP A 22 1.13 13.73 2.21
C ASP A 22 1.45 13.95 0.73
N ASP A 23 2.60 14.58 0.42
CA ASP A 23 3.09 14.73 -0.97
C ASP A 23 3.32 13.35 -1.64
N PHE A 24 3.85 12.39 -0.87
CA PHE A 24 4.08 11.03 -1.35
C PHE A 24 2.78 10.27 -1.64
N ILE A 25 1.75 10.48 -0.81
CA ILE A 25 0.42 9.92 -1.03
C ILE A 25 -0.18 10.55 -2.29
N GLU A 26 -0.15 11.88 -2.43
CA GLU A 26 -0.76 12.59 -3.57
C GLU A 26 -0.17 12.14 -4.91
N LEU A 27 1.15 12.01 -5.01
CA LEU A 27 1.85 11.55 -6.21
C LEU A 27 1.47 10.12 -6.64
N ARG A 28 1.04 9.28 -5.69
CA ARG A 28 0.74 7.86 -5.94
C ARG A 28 -0.74 7.50 -5.85
N GLU A 29 -1.57 8.39 -5.33
CA GLU A 29 -3.00 8.16 -5.09
C GLU A 29 -3.71 7.76 -6.38
N LYS A 30 -3.33 8.32 -7.53
CA LYS A 30 -3.92 7.95 -8.83
C LYS A 30 -3.74 6.47 -9.15
N PHE A 31 -2.50 5.97 -9.13
CA PHE A 31 -2.19 4.56 -9.37
C PHE A 31 -2.90 3.66 -8.36
N PHE A 32 -2.88 4.02 -7.07
CA PHE A 32 -3.49 3.20 -6.04
C PHE A 32 -5.02 3.20 -6.10
N LYS A 33 -5.65 4.32 -6.48
CA LYS A 33 -7.09 4.40 -6.71
C LYS A 33 -7.52 3.46 -7.86
N GLU A 34 -6.80 3.48 -8.96
CA GLU A 34 -7.03 2.60 -10.12
C GLU A 34 -6.81 1.13 -9.74
N SER A 35 -5.73 0.85 -9.00
CA SER A 35 -5.41 -0.48 -8.48
C SER A 35 -6.50 -1.03 -7.55
N PHE A 36 -7.06 -0.20 -6.67
CA PHE A 36 -8.18 -0.62 -5.83
C PHE A 36 -9.49 -0.79 -6.61
N ALA A 37 -9.69 -0.10 -7.74
CA ALA A 37 -10.86 -0.31 -8.59
C ALA A 37 -10.89 -1.69 -9.27
N GLN A 38 -9.74 -2.34 -9.45
CA GLN A 38 -9.66 -3.68 -10.04
C GLN A 38 -10.32 -4.73 -9.12
N GLN A 39 -11.44 -5.29 -9.56
CA GLN A 39 -12.21 -6.26 -8.78
C GLN A 39 -11.57 -7.65 -8.78
N TYR A 40 -12.06 -8.51 -7.87
CA TYR A 40 -11.69 -9.91 -7.83
C TYR A 40 -12.12 -10.61 -9.13
N ASP A 41 -11.16 -11.18 -9.86
CA ASP A 41 -11.37 -11.81 -11.17
C ASP A 41 -10.68 -13.17 -11.20
N LEU A 42 -11.49 -14.25 -11.21
CA LEU A 42 -10.98 -15.63 -11.18
C LEU A 42 -10.02 -15.96 -12.32
N ALA A 43 -10.13 -15.28 -13.47
CA ALA A 43 -9.22 -15.50 -14.60
C ALA A 43 -7.83 -14.87 -14.39
N LYS A 44 -7.73 -13.89 -13.48
CA LYS A 44 -6.49 -13.14 -13.18
C LYS A 44 -5.89 -13.50 -11.82
N ILE A 45 -6.69 -14.12 -10.94
CA ILE A 45 -6.26 -14.53 -9.61
C ILE A 45 -5.19 -15.60 -9.71
N GLN A 46 -4.07 -15.30 -9.08
CA GLN A 46 -2.99 -16.22 -8.80
C GLN A 46 -3.01 -16.57 -7.31
N LYS A 47 -2.44 -17.72 -6.96
CA LYS A 47 -2.26 -18.15 -5.57
C LYS A 47 -0.79 -18.27 -5.28
N ASP A 48 -0.35 -17.59 -4.22
CA ASP A 48 1.01 -17.74 -3.77
C ASP A 48 1.22 -19.18 -3.26
N SER A 49 2.25 -19.85 -3.77
CA SER A 49 2.43 -21.28 -3.53
C SER A 49 2.65 -21.62 -2.06
N LYS A 50 3.24 -20.68 -1.29
CA LYS A 50 3.61 -20.85 0.12
C LYS A 50 2.51 -20.35 1.06
N THR A 51 2.04 -19.13 0.84
CA THR A 51 1.08 -18.45 1.72
C THR A 51 -0.37 -18.76 1.37
N LYS A 52 -0.62 -19.32 0.19
CA LYS A 52 -1.96 -19.58 -0.38
C LYS A 52 -2.83 -18.33 -0.54
N LEU A 53 -2.25 -17.14 -0.39
CA LEU A 53 -2.97 -15.89 -0.57
C LEU A 53 -3.32 -15.69 -2.03
N GLU A 54 -4.56 -15.28 -2.26
CA GLU A 54 -5.09 -14.94 -3.57
C GLU A 54 -4.68 -13.51 -3.92
N PHE A 55 -4.07 -13.34 -5.09
CA PHE A 55 -3.61 -12.04 -5.56
C PHE A 55 -3.74 -11.88 -7.07
N ILE A 56 -3.80 -10.62 -7.51
CA ILE A 56 -3.59 -10.23 -8.90
C ILE A 56 -2.20 -9.60 -8.99
N ASP A 57 -1.38 -10.08 -9.93
CA ASP A 57 -0.09 -9.49 -10.25
C ASP A 57 -0.28 -8.37 -11.28
N PHE A 58 0.06 -7.13 -10.93
CA PHE A 58 -0.09 -5.99 -11.85
C PHE A 58 0.92 -6.00 -13.00
N CYS A 59 2.00 -6.77 -12.89
CA CYS A 59 2.92 -6.97 -14.00
C CYS A 59 2.38 -7.94 -15.07
N ALA A 60 1.43 -8.81 -14.71
CA ALA A 60 0.70 -9.64 -15.66
C ALA A 60 -0.63 -9.00 -16.08
N TYR A 61 -1.29 -8.33 -15.14
CA TYR A 61 -2.63 -7.75 -15.31
C TYR A 61 -2.66 -6.32 -14.75
N PRO A 62 -2.11 -5.34 -15.49
CA PRO A 62 -2.10 -3.94 -15.07
C PRO A 62 -3.51 -3.42 -14.72
N PRO A 63 -3.64 -2.55 -13.70
CA PRO A 63 -4.90 -1.88 -13.40
C PRO A 63 -5.38 -1.06 -14.61
N ASP A 64 -6.67 -1.13 -14.92
CA ASP A 64 -7.26 -0.35 -16.00
C ASP A 64 -7.47 1.10 -15.54
N ARG A 65 -6.73 2.03 -16.13
CA ARG A 65 -6.83 3.46 -15.79
C ARG A 65 -7.90 4.22 -16.57
N SER A 66 -8.58 3.58 -17.52
CA SER A 66 -9.74 4.18 -18.19
C SER A 66 -10.97 4.25 -17.28
N LEU A 67 -10.92 3.58 -16.12
CA LEU A 67 -11.99 3.46 -15.12
C LEU A 67 -12.16 4.71 -14.22
N VAL A 68 -12.17 5.91 -14.78
CA VAL A 68 -12.94 7.00 -14.14
C VAL A 68 -14.45 6.70 -14.22
N PHE A 69 -14.88 5.82 -15.13
CA PHE A 69 -16.30 5.52 -15.41
C PHE A 69 -16.59 4.02 -15.63
N GLY A 70 -16.53 3.20 -14.58
CA GLY A 70 -17.19 1.88 -14.54
C GLY A 70 -16.71 0.81 -15.54
N ALA A 71 -17.02 -0.45 -15.28
CA ALA A 71 -16.73 -1.55 -16.20
C ALA A 71 -17.47 -1.35 -17.53
N LEU A 72 -16.87 -1.74 -18.66
CA LEU A 72 -17.60 -1.85 -19.92
C LEU A 72 -18.66 -2.96 -19.82
N ASP A 73 -19.82 -2.74 -20.46
CA ASP A 73 -21.02 -3.61 -20.41
C ASP A 73 -20.79 -5.08 -20.82
N ASN A 74 -19.61 -5.42 -21.35
CA ASN A 74 -19.25 -6.78 -21.77
C ASN A 74 -18.19 -7.45 -20.86
N GLY A 75 -17.90 -6.87 -19.70
CA GLY A 75 -16.92 -7.42 -18.75
C GLY A 75 -15.47 -7.45 -19.26
N ARG A 76 -15.19 -6.87 -20.43
CA ARG A 76 -13.83 -6.73 -20.96
C ARG A 76 -13.27 -5.36 -20.61
N PHE A 77 -12.19 -5.35 -19.87
CA PHE A 77 -11.41 -4.16 -19.52
C PHE A 77 -10.45 -3.83 -20.67
N LYS A 78 -10.39 -2.57 -21.13
CA LYS A 78 -9.45 -2.14 -22.17
C LYS A 78 -8.09 -1.92 -21.50
N GLY A 79 -7.27 -2.97 -21.49
CA GLY A 79 -6.00 -2.99 -20.76
C GLY A 79 -5.06 -1.85 -21.13
N GLU A 80 -4.60 -1.12 -20.11
CA GLU A 80 -3.37 -0.34 -20.23
C GLU A 80 -2.16 -1.27 -20.35
N LYS A 81 -1.09 -0.73 -20.93
CA LYS A 81 0.13 -1.49 -21.19
C LYS A 81 1.02 -1.45 -19.95
N ILE A 82 1.78 -2.51 -19.72
CA ILE A 82 2.77 -2.60 -18.63
C ILE A 82 3.67 -1.36 -18.57
N LYS A 83 4.03 -0.78 -19.73
CA LYS A 83 4.86 0.42 -19.84
C LYS A 83 4.27 1.69 -19.22
N ASP A 84 2.98 1.71 -18.92
CA ASP A 84 2.32 2.89 -18.38
C ASP A 84 2.38 2.87 -16.83
N LEU A 85 2.78 1.76 -16.19
CA LEU A 85 2.97 1.65 -14.75
C LEU A 85 4.05 2.64 -14.24
N PRO A 86 3.92 3.20 -13.03
CA PRO A 86 4.90 4.14 -12.48
C PRO A 86 6.17 3.44 -11.97
N PHE A 87 6.42 2.21 -12.42
CA PHE A 87 7.55 1.35 -12.09
C PHE A 87 7.73 0.31 -13.20
N GLU A 88 8.95 -0.20 -13.32
CA GLU A 88 9.23 -1.30 -14.24
C GLU A 88 8.76 -2.63 -13.65
N CYS A 89 8.40 -3.57 -14.51
CA CYS A 89 8.07 -4.92 -14.08
C CYS A 89 9.27 -5.84 -14.26
N ASN A 90 9.95 -6.15 -13.15
CA ASN A 90 11.12 -7.02 -13.13
C ASN A 90 11.30 -7.62 -11.72
N GLN A 91 12.48 -8.19 -11.44
CA GLN A 91 12.77 -8.80 -10.14
C GLN A 91 12.91 -7.78 -9.00
N ASN A 92 13.26 -6.54 -9.33
CA ASN A 92 13.51 -5.45 -8.39
C ASN A 92 12.28 -4.57 -8.19
N SER A 93 11.33 -4.56 -9.12
CA SER A 93 10.14 -3.73 -9.01
C SER A 93 8.87 -4.40 -9.51
N GLY A 94 7.78 -4.15 -8.80
CA GLY A 94 6.46 -4.69 -9.12
C GLY A 94 5.40 -4.32 -8.10
N ALA A 95 4.16 -4.70 -8.39
CA ALA A 95 3.05 -4.53 -7.47
C ALA A 95 2.01 -5.64 -7.58
N LYS A 96 1.38 -5.98 -6.45
CA LYS A 96 0.38 -7.03 -6.34
C LYS A 96 -0.79 -6.55 -5.49
N LYS A 97 -2.01 -6.92 -5.87
CA LYS A 97 -3.21 -6.75 -5.07
C LYS A 97 -3.66 -8.07 -4.50
N PHE A 98 -3.75 -8.15 -3.18
CA PHE A 98 -4.18 -9.32 -2.42
C PHE A 98 -5.60 -9.15 -1.94
N PHE A 99 -6.32 -10.27 -1.86
CA PHE A 99 -7.71 -10.32 -1.41
C PHE A 99 -7.81 -11.19 -0.15
N ILE A 100 -7.81 -10.55 1.02
CA ILE A 100 -7.92 -11.26 2.30
C ILE A 100 -9.39 -11.32 2.69
N LYS A 101 -9.93 -12.53 2.86
CA LYS A 101 -11.33 -12.79 3.24
C LYS A 101 -11.60 -12.49 4.72
N ASN A 102 -11.29 -11.27 5.15
CA ASN A 102 -11.57 -10.73 6.47
C ASN A 102 -11.53 -9.20 6.39
N SER A 103 -12.49 -8.51 7.01
CA SER A 103 -12.60 -7.05 7.01
C SER A 103 -11.71 -6.35 8.05
N ASP A 104 -11.06 -7.09 8.94
CA ASP A 104 -10.15 -6.56 9.95
C ASP A 104 -8.75 -6.31 9.36
N ILE A 105 -8.41 -5.02 9.24
CA ILE A 105 -7.10 -4.56 8.79
C ILE A 105 -5.97 -5.08 9.69
N GLN A 106 -6.20 -5.21 11.00
CA GLN A 106 -5.19 -5.72 11.93
C GLN A 106 -4.86 -7.19 11.63
N LEU A 107 -5.88 -8.00 11.33
CA LEU A 107 -5.65 -9.38 10.94
C LEU A 107 -4.93 -9.46 9.60
N ALA A 108 -5.34 -8.68 8.61
CA ALA A 108 -4.69 -8.63 7.30
C ALA A 108 -3.22 -8.19 7.40
N TYR A 109 -2.95 -7.19 8.25
CA TYR A 109 -1.60 -6.73 8.59
C TYR A 109 -0.74 -7.85 9.16
N ASN A 110 -1.26 -8.60 10.13
CA ASN A 110 -0.55 -9.71 10.76
C ASN A 110 -0.28 -10.84 9.77
N ILE A 111 -1.26 -11.18 8.92
CA ILE A 111 -1.07 -12.16 7.84
C ILE A 111 0.07 -11.70 6.93
N PHE A 112 0.06 -10.45 6.48
CA PHE A 112 1.13 -9.90 5.63
C PHE A 112 2.50 -10.01 6.29
N ARG A 113 2.63 -9.53 7.53
CA ARG A 113 3.89 -9.55 8.28
C ARG A 113 4.47 -10.96 8.40
N LEU A 114 3.63 -11.96 8.65
CA LEU A 114 4.04 -13.34 8.92
C LEU A 114 4.27 -14.17 7.67
N THR A 115 3.60 -13.84 6.57
CA THR A 115 3.54 -14.72 5.40
C THR A 115 4.24 -14.14 4.17
N ILE A 116 4.22 -12.82 3.97
CA ILE A 116 4.81 -12.16 2.80
C ILE A 116 6.24 -11.70 3.13
N PRO A 117 7.30 -12.27 2.52
CA PRO A 117 8.68 -11.92 2.84
C PRO A 117 9.00 -10.42 2.63
N LEU A 118 8.41 -9.83 1.58
CA LEU A 118 8.54 -8.40 1.29
C LEU A 118 7.89 -7.51 2.35
N ALA A 119 6.98 -8.03 3.17
CA ALA A 119 6.31 -7.32 4.26
C ALA A 119 6.95 -7.59 5.64
N SER A 120 8.10 -8.25 5.71
CA SER A 120 8.80 -8.55 6.98
C SER A 120 9.23 -7.31 7.79
N PHE A 121 9.30 -6.14 7.14
CA PHE A 121 9.62 -4.86 7.79
C PHE A 121 8.49 -4.34 8.70
N LEU A 122 7.29 -4.89 8.57
CA LEU A 122 6.15 -4.53 9.41
C LEU A 122 6.44 -4.84 10.88
N GLN A 123 6.20 -3.86 11.76
CA GLN A 123 6.31 -4.01 13.20
C GLN A 123 5.37 -5.10 13.73
N GLU A 124 5.83 -5.84 14.75
CA GLU A 124 5.02 -6.88 15.40
C GLU A 124 3.71 -6.34 15.99
N LYS A 125 3.78 -5.18 16.65
CA LYS A 125 2.61 -4.47 17.15
C LYS A 125 2.21 -3.40 16.13
N MET A 126 1.06 -3.59 15.49
CA MET A 126 0.50 -2.62 14.55
C MET A 126 0.26 -1.28 15.28
N PRO A 127 0.80 -0.16 14.77
CA PRO A 127 0.51 1.16 15.32
C PRO A 127 -0.97 1.51 15.19
N THR A 128 -1.57 2.05 16.26
CA THR A 128 -2.99 2.43 16.31
C THR A 128 -3.26 3.85 15.81
N GLY A 129 -2.22 4.59 15.44
CA GLY A 129 -2.28 5.95 14.91
C GLY A 129 -1.09 6.25 14.01
N ASN A 130 -1.08 7.46 13.44
CA ASN A 130 -0.02 7.88 12.53
C ASN A 130 1.33 7.85 13.25
N LYS A 131 2.33 7.23 12.63
CA LYS A 131 3.64 7.02 13.26
C LYS A 131 4.74 6.89 12.23
N LYS A 132 5.85 7.61 12.41
CA LYS A 132 7.10 7.41 11.68
C LYS A 132 8.12 6.76 12.61
N ILE A 133 8.78 5.71 12.15
CA ILE A 133 9.84 5.00 12.85
C ILE A 133 11.12 5.22 12.06
N ALA A 134 12.10 5.88 12.67
CA ALA A 134 13.42 6.02 12.08
C ALA A 134 14.20 4.70 12.22
N LEU A 135 14.86 4.30 11.15
CA LEU A 135 15.81 3.19 11.09
C LEU A 135 17.20 3.75 10.80
N GLN A 136 18.24 2.93 10.96
CA GLN A 136 19.62 3.36 10.70
C GLN A 136 19.80 3.93 9.28
N ASN A 137 19.17 3.31 8.26
CA ASN A 137 19.32 3.66 6.84
C ASN A 137 17.97 3.95 6.16
N GLY A 138 16.96 4.38 6.91
CA GLY A 138 15.62 4.55 6.35
C GLY A 138 14.55 4.87 7.39
N SER A 139 13.30 4.68 7.01
CA SER A 139 12.17 4.85 7.91
C SER A 139 10.99 3.96 7.53
N ILE A 140 10.07 3.77 8.50
CA ILE A 140 8.76 3.19 8.27
C ILE A 140 7.70 4.21 8.70
N SER A 141 6.86 4.63 7.77
CA SER A 141 5.72 5.52 8.02
C SER A 141 4.42 4.72 8.02
N TYR A 142 3.60 4.92 9.03
CA TYR A 142 2.25 4.39 9.18
C TYR A 142 1.27 5.56 9.11
N ILE A 143 0.37 5.54 8.13
CA ILE A 143 -0.64 6.59 7.95
C ILE A 143 -2.03 5.96 7.93
N TRP A 144 -2.83 6.30 8.93
CA TRP A 144 -4.24 5.97 9.00
C TRP A 144 -5.06 7.05 8.31
N GLN A 145 -5.84 6.64 7.32
CA GLN A 145 -6.83 7.47 6.67
C GLN A 145 -8.22 6.96 7.01
N LYS A 146 -9.08 7.85 7.52
CA LYS A 146 -10.50 7.59 7.72
C LYS A 146 -11.29 8.48 6.77
N SER A 147 -12.08 7.87 5.90
CA SER A 147 -13.01 8.64 5.05
C SER A 147 -14.34 8.90 5.76
N HIS A 148 -15.05 9.95 5.34
CA HIS A 148 -16.41 10.25 5.80
C HIS A 148 -17.42 9.12 5.49
N LYS A 149 -17.08 8.18 4.60
CA LYS A 149 -17.89 6.99 4.27
C LYS A 149 -17.55 5.77 5.11
N GLY A 150 -16.73 5.92 6.15
CA GLY A 150 -16.33 4.82 7.05
C GLY A 150 -15.27 3.89 6.48
N ILE A 151 -14.76 4.13 5.27
CA ILE A 151 -13.61 3.39 4.74
C ILE A 151 -12.39 3.76 5.59
N THR A 152 -11.84 2.76 6.26
CA THR A 152 -10.56 2.85 6.97
C THR A 152 -9.48 2.29 6.06
N ARG A 153 -8.40 3.04 5.92
CA ARG A 153 -7.23 2.67 5.14
C ARG A 153 -5.97 2.87 5.97
N LEU A 154 -5.05 1.91 5.88
CA LEU A 154 -3.72 2.00 6.47
C LEU A 154 -2.68 1.97 5.36
N TRP A 155 -1.88 3.02 5.27
CA TRP A 155 -0.66 3.04 4.48
C TRP A 155 0.53 2.68 5.36
N VAL A 156 1.39 1.81 4.85
CA VAL A 156 2.68 1.50 5.45
C VAL A 156 3.75 1.66 4.40
N ILE A 157 4.62 2.64 4.59
CA ILE A 157 5.66 3.02 3.64
C ILE A 157 6.99 2.76 4.32
N TYR A 158 7.75 1.81 3.80
CA TYR A 158 9.14 1.62 4.13
C TYR A 158 9.98 2.26 3.03
N ASP A 159 10.92 3.11 3.43
CA ASP A 159 11.86 3.75 2.53
C ASP A 159 13.25 3.67 3.15
N SER A 160 14.18 3.07 2.42
CA SER A 160 15.60 3.00 2.75
C SER A 160 16.41 3.54 1.59
N THR A 161 17.73 3.56 1.75
CA THR A 161 18.64 3.97 0.68
C THR A 161 18.52 3.08 -0.56
N THR A 162 18.29 1.77 -0.38
CA THR A 162 18.31 0.77 -1.46
C THR A 162 16.93 0.25 -1.83
N GLU A 163 15.91 0.46 -1.00
CA GLU A 163 14.61 -0.16 -1.19
C GLU A 163 13.47 0.76 -0.77
N MET A 164 12.35 0.65 -1.46
CA MET A 164 11.10 1.27 -1.07
C MET A 164 9.98 0.24 -1.19
N ARG A 165 9.17 0.12 -0.16
CA ARG A 165 8.02 -0.78 -0.12
C ARG A 165 6.82 -0.01 0.37
N THR A 166 5.71 -0.14 -0.33
CA THR A 166 4.44 0.49 0.04
C THR A 166 3.38 -0.57 0.15
N ILE A 167 2.74 -0.65 1.31
CA ILE A 167 1.60 -1.53 1.55
C ILE A 167 0.41 -0.66 1.92
N ILE A 168 -0.72 -0.88 1.27
CA ILE A 168 -1.96 -0.18 1.58
C ILE A 168 -3.02 -1.22 1.88
N PHE A 169 -3.56 -1.19 3.08
CA PHE A 169 -4.70 -2.01 3.50
C PHE A 169 -5.97 -1.16 3.43
N THR A 170 -6.97 -1.62 2.69
CA THR A 170 -8.28 -0.98 2.61
C THR A 170 -9.37 -1.99 2.93
N GLN A 171 -10.26 -1.64 3.85
CA GLN A 171 -11.46 -2.43 4.12
C GLN A 171 -12.47 -2.23 2.97
N ASN A 172 -12.91 -3.33 2.35
CA ASN A 172 -13.93 -3.34 1.30
C ASN A 172 -15.02 -4.39 1.63
N GLY A 173 -16.11 -3.96 2.27
CA GLY A 173 -17.16 -4.87 2.73
C GLY A 173 -16.63 -5.90 3.73
N THR A 174 -16.69 -7.18 3.37
CA THR A 174 -16.24 -8.31 4.21
C THR A 174 -14.78 -8.72 3.98
N THR A 175 -14.08 -8.04 3.08
CA THR A 175 -12.68 -8.33 2.73
C THR A 175 -11.79 -7.14 3.05
N THR A 176 -10.51 -7.43 3.25
CA THR A 176 -9.44 -6.44 3.25
C THR A 176 -8.68 -6.64 1.95
N GLU A 177 -8.68 -5.59 1.14
CA GLU A 177 -7.86 -5.53 -0.06
C GLU A 177 -6.53 -4.87 0.28
N SER A 178 -5.44 -5.51 -0.12
CA SER A 178 -4.11 -5.01 0.18
C SER A 178 -3.29 -4.87 -1.09
N ILE A 179 -2.74 -3.69 -1.33
CA ILE A 179 -1.77 -3.49 -2.41
C ILE A 179 -0.38 -3.48 -1.81
N LEU A 180 0.53 -4.31 -2.33
CA LEU A 180 1.96 -4.25 -2.05
C LEU A 180 2.67 -3.81 -3.32
N GLN A 181 3.40 -2.70 -3.24
CA GLN A 181 4.38 -2.27 -4.23
C GLN A 181 5.78 -2.41 -3.64
N TYR A 182 6.72 -2.92 -4.42
CA TYR A 182 8.14 -3.01 -4.05
C TYR A 182 8.99 -2.41 -5.15
N LEU A 183 10.04 -1.69 -4.74
CA LEU A 183 11.03 -1.04 -5.59
C LEU A 183 12.40 -1.22 -4.94
N THR A 184 13.30 -1.93 -5.59
CA THR A 184 14.71 -2.07 -5.19
C THR A 184 15.55 -1.25 -6.17
N ARG A 185 16.38 -0.36 -5.63
CA ARG A 185 17.23 0.59 -6.37
C ARG A 185 18.61 0.01 -6.64
#